data_AF-A0A372QTY0-F1
#
_entry.id   AF-A0A372QTY0-F1
#
_cell.length_a   1.000
_cell.length_b   1.000
_cell.length_c   1.000
_cell.angle_alpha   90.00
_cell.angle_beta   90.00
_cell.angle_gamma   90.00
#
_symmetry.space_group_name_H-M   'P 1'
#
loop_
_entity.id
_entity.type
_entity.pdbx_description
1 polymer ?
#
loop_
_entity_poly.entity_id
_entity_poly.type
_entity_poly.pdbx_seq_one_letter_code
_entity_poly.pdbx_strand_id
1 'polypeptide(L)'
;MAINKDNERVSYLKQKTEILTEIKLFYLLPNQRRWKSWFPEIIYYYANVDRTREEIKRLINRDEWNADAFPEMKKDLFKKLGISNEKIDKLELKGRLKRRIIQLTRPYSSC
;
A
#
# COMPACT_ATOMS: atom_id res chain seq x y z
N MET A 1 30.65 7.17 -12.25
CA MET A 1 29.68 6.10 -11.94
C MET A 1 28.72 6.63 -10.89
N ALA A 2 27.53 7.10 -11.31
CA ALA A 2 26.55 7.68 -10.40
C ALA A 2 25.79 6.55 -9.71
N ILE A 3 26.19 6.18 -8.50
CA ILE A 3 25.46 5.21 -7.68
C ILE A 3 24.12 5.88 -7.32
N ASN A 4 23.03 5.25 -7.77
CA ASN A 4 21.68 5.76 -7.68
C ASN A 4 21.23 5.89 -6.21
N LYS A 5 21.35 7.10 -5.65
CA LYS A 5 21.13 7.44 -4.23
C LYS A 5 19.75 7.03 -3.70
N ASP A 6 18.75 6.96 -4.58
CA ASP A 6 17.39 6.53 -4.22
C ASP A 6 17.31 5.02 -3.97
N ASN A 7 18.08 4.21 -4.70
CA ASN A 7 18.14 2.76 -4.47
C ASN A 7 18.75 2.42 -3.11
N GLU A 8 19.73 3.21 -2.65
CA GLU A 8 20.36 3.05 -1.34
C GLU A 8 19.41 3.42 -0.19
N ARG A 9 18.58 4.46 -0.38
CA ARG A 9 17.56 4.83 0.61
C ARG A 9 16.47 3.78 0.73
N VAL A 10 16.01 3.23 -0.40
CA VAL A 10 14.98 2.18 -0.41
C VAL A 10 15.52 0.89 0.22
N SER A 11 16.76 0.50 -0.08
CA SER A 11 17.38 -0.69 0.52
C SER A 11 17.60 -0.52 2.02
N TYR A 12 18.05 0.66 2.47
CA TYR A 12 18.17 0.98 3.90
C TYR A 12 16.83 0.87 4.64
N LEU A 13 15.77 1.44 4.07
CA LEU A 13 14.43 1.36 4.67
C LEU A 13 13.92 -0.08 4.73
N LYS A 14 14.19 -0.89 3.70
CA LYS A 14 13.82 -2.30 3.66
C LYS A 14 14.53 -3.10 4.76
N GLN A 15 15.85 -2.96 4.88
CA GLN A 15 16.62 -3.62 5.94
C GLN A 15 16.15 -3.18 7.34
N LYS A 16 15.86 -1.88 7.51
CA LYS A 16 15.31 -1.35 8.75
C LYS A 16 13.96 -1.96 9.11
N THR A 17 13.08 -2.19 8.12
CA THR A 17 11.79 -2.86 8.35
C THR A 17 11.95 -4.34 8.67
N GLU A 18 12.88 -5.04 8.04
CA GLU A 18 13.16 -6.46 8.32
C GLU A 18 13.63 -6.62 9.78
N ILE A 19 14.64 -5.84 10.19
CA ILE A 19 15.16 -5.83 11.58
C ILE A 19 14.04 -5.49 12.58
N LEU A 20 13.23 -4.47 12.30
CA LEU A 20 12.13 -4.10 13.20
C LEU A 20 11.08 -5.21 13.32
N THR A 21 10.84 -5.95 12.24
CA THR A 21 9.89 -7.07 12.23
C THR A 21 10.42 -8.25 13.02
N GLU A 22 11.72 -8.57 12.88
CA GLU A 22 12.40 -9.58 13.69
C GLU A 22 12.41 -9.20 15.18
N ILE A 23 12.76 -7.96 15.52
CA ILE A 23 12.69 -7.46 16.90
C ILE A 23 11.27 -7.62 17.46
N LYS A 24 10.25 -7.25 16.67
CA LYS A 24 8.85 -7.36 17.07
C LYS A 24 8.40 -8.82 17.27
N LEU A 25 8.92 -9.73 16.43
CA LEU A 25 8.58 -11.15 16.47
C LEU A 25 9.25 -11.85 17.67
N PHE A 26 10.53 -11.60 17.90
CA PHE A 26 11.36 -12.33 18.88
C PHE A 26 11.46 -11.67 20.27
N TYR A 27 11.48 -10.33 20.36
CA TYR A 27 11.79 -9.64 21.62
C TYR A 27 10.58 -9.08 22.37
N LEU A 28 9.37 -9.16 21.80
CA LEU A 28 8.14 -8.72 22.48
C LEU A 28 7.29 -9.92 22.88
N LEU A 29 7.26 -10.19 24.19
CA LEU A 29 6.29 -11.11 24.78
C LEU A 29 4.85 -10.65 24.46
N PRO A 30 3.88 -11.56 24.30
CA PRO A 30 2.49 -11.21 23.98
C PRO A 30 1.90 -10.14 24.90
N ASN A 31 2.32 -10.13 26.17
CA ASN A 31 1.85 -9.18 27.18
C ASN A 31 2.44 -7.78 27.00
N GLN A 32 3.69 -7.67 26.52
CA GLN A 32 4.34 -6.38 26.23
C GLN A 32 3.74 -5.71 24.98
N ARG A 33 3.29 -6.50 23.98
CA ARG A 33 2.58 -5.95 22.80
C ARG A 33 1.26 -5.28 23.15
N ARG A 34 0.64 -5.66 24.27
CA ARG A 34 -0.62 -5.10 24.76
C ARG A 34 -0.40 -3.83 25.60
N TRP A 35 0.84 -3.50 25.96
CA TRP A 35 1.15 -2.27 26.68
C TRP A 35 1.10 -1.07 25.74
N LYS A 36 0.03 -0.28 25.87
CA LYS A 36 -0.18 0.96 25.10
C LYS A 36 0.95 1.98 25.26
N SER A 37 1.72 1.89 26.34
CA SER A 37 2.91 2.74 26.59
C SER A 37 4.10 2.39 25.70
N TRP A 38 4.22 1.13 25.26
CA TRP A 38 5.34 0.65 24.44
C TRP A 38 5.04 0.59 22.94
N PHE A 39 3.77 0.37 22.58
CA PHE A 39 3.33 0.43 21.18
C PHE A 39 2.11 1.34 21.07
N PRO A 40 2.20 2.47 20.35
CA PRO A 40 1.06 3.35 20.19
C PRO A 40 -0.02 2.64 19.37
N GLU A 41 -1.27 2.81 19.80
CA GLU A 41 -2.44 2.29 19.10
C GLU A 41 -2.62 2.94 17.71
N ILE A 42 -2.11 4.17 17.55
CA ILE A 42 -2.18 4.97 16.32
C ILE A 42 -0.79 5.53 16.00
N ILE A 43 -0.33 5.33 14.77
CA ILE A 43 0.92 5.92 14.27
C ILE A 43 0.57 7.06 13.31
N TYR A 44 0.95 8.28 13.65
CA TYR A 44 0.79 9.44 12.77
C TYR A 44 1.95 9.50 11.78
N TYR A 45 1.64 9.43 10.49
CA TYR A 45 2.64 9.60 9.43
C TYR A 45 2.36 10.87 8.64
N TYR A 46 3.41 11.66 8.38
CA TYR A 46 3.29 12.81 7.49
C TYR A 46 3.28 12.32 6.04
N ALA A 47 2.19 12.59 5.33
CA ALA A 47 2.04 12.26 3.92
C ALA A 47 1.66 13.51 3.13
N ASN A 48 2.41 13.81 2.07
CA ASN A 48 2.10 14.90 1.17
C ASN A 48 0.88 14.52 0.30
N VAL A 49 -0.16 15.35 0.31
CA VAL A 49 -1.45 15.11 -0.37
C VAL A 49 -1.28 14.78 -1.85
N ASP A 50 -0.43 15.51 -2.56
CA ASP A 50 -0.25 15.34 -4.01
C ASP A 50 0.51 14.05 -4.33
N ARG A 51 1.56 13.75 -3.56
CA ARG A 51 2.27 12.47 -3.69
C ARG A 51 1.37 11.28 -3.38
N THR A 52 0.54 11.38 -2.33
CA THR A 52 -0.41 10.33 -1.98
C THR A 52 -1.43 10.10 -3.09
N ARG A 53 -1.96 11.17 -3.70
CA ARG A 53 -2.86 11.07 -4.86
C ARG A 53 -2.20 10.38 -6.05
N GLU A 54 -0.93 10.67 -6.31
CA GLU A 54 -0.18 10.05 -7.41
C GLU A 54 0.05 8.55 -7.17
N GLU A 55 0.47 8.17 -5.98
CA GLU A 55 0.71 6.78 -5.62
C GLU A 55 -0.58 5.94 -5.65
N ILE A 56 -1.70 6.48 -5.18
CA ILE A 56 -3.00 5.80 -5.31
C ILE A 56 -3.33 5.51 -6.77
N LYS A 57 -3.13 6.48 -7.68
CA LYS A 57 -3.34 6.27 -9.12
C LYS A 57 -2.40 5.21 -9.67
N ARG A 58 -1.13 5.19 -9.25
CA ARG A 58 -0.14 4.18 -9.64
C ARG A 58 -0.58 2.78 -9.19
N LEU A 59 -0.99 2.63 -7.94
CA LEU A 59 -1.45 1.36 -7.36
C LEU A 59 -2.71 0.84 -8.06
N ILE A 60 -3.68 1.70 -8.34
CA ILE A 60 -4.89 1.31 -9.10
C ILE A 60 -4.53 0.87 -10.53
N ASN A 61 -3.63 1.60 -11.20
CA ASN A 61 -3.18 1.24 -12.56
C ASN A 61 -2.41 -0.09 -12.61
N ARG A 62 -1.71 -0.43 -11.52
CA ARG A 62 -1.00 -1.70 -11.33
C ARG A 62 -1.88 -2.81 -10.76
N ASP A 63 -3.12 -2.52 -10.39
CA ASP A 63 -4.05 -3.45 -9.74
C ASP A 63 -3.53 -3.99 -8.39
N GLU A 64 -2.66 -3.22 -7.73
CA GLU A 64 -2.09 -3.52 -6.41
C GLU A 64 -2.88 -2.85 -5.26
N TRP A 65 -3.88 -2.02 -5.60
CA TRP A 65 -4.71 -1.33 -4.62
C TRP A 65 -5.73 -2.29 -3.98
N ASN A 66 -5.29 -3.05 -2.96
CA ASN A 66 -6.17 -3.92 -2.19
C ASN A 66 -6.76 -3.18 -0.97
N ALA A 67 -7.79 -2.37 -1.22
CA ALA A 67 -8.50 -1.64 -0.17
C ALA A 67 -9.80 -2.34 0.29
N ASP A 68 -10.06 -3.56 -0.18
CA ASP A 68 -11.25 -4.34 0.21
C ASP A 68 -11.19 -4.76 1.69
N ALA A 69 -10.00 -4.86 2.27
CA ALA A 69 -9.79 -5.18 3.68
C ALA A 69 -10.28 -4.07 4.64
N PHE A 70 -10.33 -2.80 4.19
CA PHE A 70 -10.66 -1.65 5.03
C PHE A 70 -11.52 -0.61 4.28
N PRO A 71 -12.80 -0.92 3.99
CA PRO A 71 -13.65 -0.08 3.15
C PRO A 71 -13.97 1.29 3.78
N GLU A 72 -14.09 1.37 5.10
CA GLU A 72 -14.35 2.63 5.82
C GLU A 72 -13.14 3.57 5.76
N MET A 73 -11.94 3.06 6.06
CA MET A 73 -10.71 3.85 6.00
C MET A 73 -10.42 4.33 4.57
N LYS A 74 -10.72 3.51 3.57
CA LYS A 74 -10.62 3.88 2.15
C LYS A 74 -11.48 5.10 1.82
N LYS A 75 -12.76 5.08 2.22
CA LYS A 75 -13.70 6.21 2.02
C LYS A 75 -13.19 7.46 2.72
N ASP A 76 -12.74 7.33 3.96
CA ASP A 76 -12.29 8.46 4.77
C ASP A 76 -11.00 9.09 4.22
N LEU A 77 -10.06 8.25 3.73
CA LEU A 77 -8.86 8.69 3.03
C LEU A 77 -9.22 9.50 1.77
N PHE A 78 -10.13 9.00 0.93
CA PHE A 78 -10.51 9.69 -0.29
C PHE A 78 -11.23 11.01 -0.04
N LYS A 79 -12.07 11.07 1.01
CA LYS A 79 -12.68 12.32 1.47
C LYS A 79 -11.61 13.35 1.86
N LYS A 80 -10.61 12.94 2.65
CA LYS A 80 -9.48 13.81 3.05
C LYS A 80 -8.63 14.25 1.86
N LEU A 81 -8.46 13.40 0.85
CA LEU A 81 -7.73 13.71 -0.37
C LEU A 81 -8.56 14.47 -1.41
N GLY A 82 -9.84 14.75 -1.16
CA GLY A 82 -10.73 15.44 -2.12
C GLY A 82 -10.91 14.69 -3.44
N ILE A 83 -10.83 13.36 -3.43
CA ILE A 83 -11.04 12.52 -4.61
C ILE A 83 -12.52 12.16 -4.67
N SER A 84 -13.21 12.46 -5.77
CA SER A 84 -14.64 12.11 -5.91
C SER A 84 -14.82 10.59 -6.08
N ASN A 85 -15.81 10.02 -5.39
CA ASN A 85 -16.13 8.59 -5.46
C ASN A 85 -16.39 8.11 -6.90
N GLU A 86 -17.05 8.92 -7.73
CA GLU A 86 -17.29 8.59 -9.14
C GLU A 86 -16.00 8.40 -9.94
N LYS A 87 -14.95 9.18 -9.65
CA LYS A 87 -13.64 9.03 -10.31
C LYS A 87 -12.96 7.74 -9.86
N ILE A 88 -13.14 7.36 -8.60
CA ILE A 88 -12.58 6.12 -8.03
C ILE A 88 -13.25 4.90 -8.64
N ASP A 89 -14.59 4.87 -8.69
CA ASP A 89 -15.34 3.75 -9.25
C ASP A 89 -14.99 3.53 -10.73
N LYS A 90 -14.82 4.62 -11.49
CA LYS A 90 -14.37 4.57 -12.88
C LYS A 90 -12.94 4.04 -13.02
N LEU A 91 -12.04 4.41 -12.12
CA LEU A 91 -10.64 3.93 -12.11
C LEU A 91 -10.56 2.44 -11.71
N GLU A 92 -11.33 2.01 -10.72
CA GLU A 92 -11.39 0.61 -10.29
C GLU A 92 -12.04 -0.30 -11.34
N LEU A 93 -13.13 0.16 -11.97
CA LEU A 93 -13.74 -0.53 -13.11
C LEU A 93 -12.75 -0.70 -14.25
N LYS A 94 -11.96 0.33 -14.55
CA LYS A 94 -10.91 0.26 -15.59
C LYS A 94 -9.84 -0.79 -15.24
N GLY A 95 -9.41 -0.86 -13.98
CA GLY A 95 -8.48 -1.90 -13.51
C GLY A 95 -9.05 -3.31 -13.63
N ARG A 96 -10.31 -3.51 -13.19
CA ARG A 96 -11.03 -4.79 -13.30
C ARG A 96 -11.23 -5.24 -14.75
N LEU A 97 -11.59 -4.33 -15.65
CA LEU A 97 -11.72 -4.62 -17.08
C LEU A 97 -10.38 -5.03 -17.68
N LYS A 98 -9.28 -4.34 -17.33
CA LYS A 98 -7.93 -4.69 -17.76
C LYS A 98 -7.54 -6.10 -17.30
N ARG A 99 -7.88 -6.49 -16.06
CA ARG A 99 -7.73 -7.88 -15.58
C ARG A 99 -8.48 -8.89 -16.43
N ARG A 100 -9.77 -8.65 -16.68
CA ARG A 100 -10.60 -9.53 -17.52
C ARG A 100 -10.02 -9.67 -18.93
N ILE A 101 -9.60 -8.57 -19.53
CA ILE A 101 -8.96 -8.60 -20.85
C ILE A 101 -7.68 -9.44 -20.80
N ILE A 102 -6.78 -9.19 -19.85
CA ILE A 102 -5.53 -9.96 -19.71
C ILE A 102 -5.82 -11.46 -19.54
N GLN A 103 -6.80 -11.83 -18.72
CA GLN A 103 -7.21 -13.22 -18.52
C GLN A 103 -7.75 -13.85 -19.81
N LEU A 104 -8.54 -13.12 -20.59
CA LEU A 104 -9.10 -13.59 -21.87
C LEU A 104 -8.05 -13.67 -22.98
N THR A 105 -7.02 -12.83 -22.95
CA THR A 105 -5.93 -12.81 -23.94
C THR A 105 -4.75 -13.73 -23.59
N ARG A 106 -4.72 -14.35 -22.40
CA ARG A 106 -3.71 -15.37 -22.10
C ARG A 106 -3.99 -16.57 -23.01
N PRO A 107 -3.10 -16.92 -23.96
CA PRO A 107 -3.32 -18.09 -24.78
C PRO A 107 -3.40 -19.30 -23.85
N TYR A 108 -4.42 -20.15 -24.06
CA TYR A 108 -4.45 -21.47 -23.46
C TYR A 108 -3.13 -22.14 -23.81
N SER A 109 -2.27 -22.30 -22.79
CA SER A 109 -1.06 -23.09 -22.91
C SER A 109 -1.52 -24.54 -22.92
N SER A 110 -1.93 -25.01 -24.09
CA SER A 110 -2.23 -26.43 -24.32
C SER A 110 -0.92 -27.20 -24.14
N CYS A 111 -0.89 -28.08 -23.14
CA CYS A 111 0.08 -29.16 -23.04
C CYS A 111 -0.01 -30.09 -24.25
#